data_AF-A0A644YRW0-F1
#
_entry.id   AF-A0A644YRW0-F1
#
_cell.length_a   1.000
_cell.length_b   1.000
_cell.length_c   1.000
_cell.angle_alpha   90.00
_cell.angle_beta   90.00
_cell.angle_gamma   90.00
#
_symmetry.space_group_name_H-M   'P 1'
#
loop_
_entity.id
_entity.type
_entity.pdbx_description
1 polymer ?
#
loop_
_entity_poly.entity_id
_entity_poly.type
_entity_poly.pdbx_seq_one_letter_code
_entity_poly.pdbx_strand_id
1 'polypeptide(L)'
;MVEAGLLDEVRALLRRGLPRSATAMQAIGYKEFAGVLADEKTEREAVEEVKLRSRQYAKRQLTWLRRDPGVRWIEWEKNRDFVRAMQISTEILSEEGLF
;
A
#
# COMPACT_ATOMS: atom_id res chain seq x y z
N MET A 1 -9.33 -3.88 -5.22
CA MET A 1 -8.75 -5.01 -4.44
C MET A 1 -9.83 -6.01 -4.09
N VAL A 2 -10.82 -5.64 -3.26
CA VAL A 2 -11.90 -6.55 -2.84
C VAL A 2 -12.71 -7.04 -4.04
N GLU A 3 -13.29 -6.12 -4.81
CA GLU A 3 -14.02 -6.41 -6.06
C GLU A 3 -13.16 -7.11 -7.13
N ALA A 4 -11.84 -7.01 -7.03
CA ALA A 4 -10.91 -7.65 -7.93
C ALA A 4 -10.53 -9.09 -7.50
N GLY A 5 -11.15 -9.63 -6.44
CA GLY A 5 -10.98 -11.03 -6.03
C GLY A 5 -9.97 -11.27 -4.89
N LEU A 6 -9.71 -10.29 -4.02
CA LEU A 6 -8.76 -10.46 -2.90
C LEU A 6 -9.10 -11.66 -1.99
N LEU A 7 -10.39 -11.89 -1.70
CA LEU A 7 -10.81 -13.02 -0.86
C LEU A 7 -10.43 -14.37 -1.51
N ASP A 8 -10.59 -14.48 -2.83
CA ASP A 8 -10.26 -15.68 -3.59
C ASP A 8 -8.75 -15.91 -3.67
N GLU A 9 -7.97 -14.83 -3.82
CA GLU A 9 -6.51 -14.87 -3.76
C GLU A 9 -6.03 -15.41 -2.41
N VAL A 10 -6.51 -14.86 -1.29
CA VAL A 10 -6.14 -15.33 0.05
C VAL A 10 -6.55 -16.79 0.26
N ARG A 11 -7.76 -17.17 -0.18
CA ARG A 11 -8.24 -18.55 -0.11
C ARG A 11 -7.34 -19.50 -0.91
N ALA A 12 -6.92 -19.11 -2.10
CA ALA A 12 -6.01 -19.91 -2.93
C ALA A 12 -4.65 -20.08 -2.26
N LEU A 13 -4.09 -19.03 -1.66
CA LEU A 13 -2.81 -19.09 -0.95
C LEU A 13 -2.84 -20.02 0.27
N LEU A 14 -3.90 -19.94 1.08
CA LEU A 14 -4.09 -20.84 2.23
C LEU A 14 -4.21 -22.30 1.78
N ARG A 15 -4.99 -22.57 0.71
CA ARG A 15 -5.11 -23.93 0.13
C ARG A 15 -3.78 -24.48 -0.40
N ARG A 16 -2.89 -23.62 -0.87
CA ARG A 16 -1.53 -23.99 -1.31
C ARG A 16 -0.56 -24.22 -0.14
N GLY A 17 -1.03 -24.10 1.10
CA GLY A 17 -0.24 -24.37 2.31
C GLY A 17 0.55 -23.18 2.84
N LEU A 18 0.31 -21.95 2.34
CA LEU A 18 0.91 -20.75 2.93
C LEU A 18 0.32 -20.54 4.32
N PRO A 19 1.11 -20.63 5.41
CA PRO A 19 0.54 -20.54 6.74
C PRO A 19 0.11 -19.10 7.06
N ARG A 20 -0.91 -18.96 7.92
CA ARG A 20 -1.37 -17.63 8.38
C ARG A 20 -0.27 -16.83 9.08
N SER A 21 0.70 -17.51 9.69
CA SER A 21 1.86 -16.90 10.34
C SER A 21 2.93 -16.42 9.37
N ALA A 22 2.85 -16.75 8.08
CA ALA A 22 3.83 -16.30 7.09
C ALA A 22 3.88 -14.76 7.03
N THR A 23 5.08 -14.20 6.89
CA THR A 23 5.29 -12.76 6.76
C THR A 23 4.44 -12.14 5.65
N ALA A 24 4.32 -12.81 4.50
CA ALA A 24 3.49 -12.36 3.39
C ALA A 24 2.00 -12.25 3.78
N MET A 25 1.50 -13.17 4.61
CA MET A 25 0.12 -13.16 5.08
C MET A 25 -0.14 -12.08 6.15
N GLN A 26 0.91 -11.48 6.72
CA GLN A 26 0.78 -10.35 7.64
C GLN A 26 0.60 -9.00 6.94
N ALA A 27 0.67 -8.96 5.61
CA ALA A 27 0.40 -7.76 4.84
C ALA A 27 -1.05 -7.27 5.03
N ILE A 28 -1.22 -5.94 4.98
CA ILE A 28 -2.55 -5.29 5.05
C ILE A 28 -3.39 -5.80 3.88
N GLY A 29 -4.62 -6.23 4.15
CA GLY A 29 -5.49 -6.93 3.22
C GLY A 29 -5.50 -8.43 3.48
N TYR A 30 -4.34 -9.07 3.38
CA TYR A 30 -4.21 -10.51 3.51
C TYR A 30 -4.56 -11.00 4.92
N LYS A 31 -4.04 -10.33 5.94
CA LYS A 31 -4.29 -10.68 7.34
C LYS A 31 -5.77 -10.59 7.69
N GLU A 32 -6.42 -9.51 7.25
CA GLU A 32 -7.82 -9.24 7.54
C GLU A 32 -8.73 -10.25 6.83
N PHE A 33 -8.48 -10.54 5.55
CA PHE A 33 -9.26 -11.50 4.77
C PHE A 33 -8.99 -12.96 5.16
N ALA A 34 -7.79 -13.28 5.67
CA ALA A 34 -7.52 -14.58 6.29
C ALA A 34 -8.34 -14.79 7.57
N GLY A 35 -8.67 -13.71 8.30
CA GLY A 35 -9.60 -13.75 9.43
C GLY A 35 -11.06 -13.97 9.01
N VAL A 36 -11.46 -13.42 7.86
CA VAL A 36 -12.80 -13.68 7.28
C VAL A 36 -12.95 -15.16 6.94
N LEU A 37 -11.93 -15.78 6.32
CA LEU A 37 -11.94 -17.21 5.99
C LEU A 37 -11.86 -18.13 7.22
N ALA A 38 -11.59 -17.58 8.39
CA ALA A 38 -11.56 -18.29 9.67
C ALA A 38 -12.79 -17.97 10.55
N ASP A 39 -13.80 -17.30 9.98
CA ASP A 39 -15.02 -16.86 10.68
C ASP A 39 -14.76 -15.96 11.91
N GLU A 40 -13.59 -15.31 11.98
CA GLU A 40 -13.20 -14.41 13.08
C GLU A 40 -13.80 -13.00 12.93
N LYS A 41 -14.19 -12.64 11.70
CA LYS A 41 -14.79 -11.34 11.36
C LYS A 41 -15.57 -11.42 10.04
N THR A 42 -16.50 -10.51 9.84
CA THR A 42 -17.22 -10.37 8.58
C THR A 42 -16.35 -9.72 7.50
N GLU A 43 -16.68 -9.96 6.23
CA GLU A 43 -16.02 -9.30 5.10
C GLU A 43 -16.10 -7.77 5.22
N ARG A 44 -17.26 -7.24 5.64
CA ARG A 44 -17.45 -5.80 5.83
C ARG A 44 -16.48 -5.22 6.86
N GLU A 45 -16.31 -5.89 7.99
CA GLU A 45 -15.36 -5.46 9.03
C GLU A 45 -13.91 -5.52 8.53
N ALA A 46 -13.56 -6.58 7.80
CA ALA A 46 -12.24 -6.69 7.18
C ALA A 46 -11.97 -5.54 6.20
N VAL A 47 -12.95 -5.19 5.36
CA VAL A 47 -12.83 -4.06 4.42
C VAL A 47 -12.59 -2.74 5.14
N GLU A 48 -13.35 -2.44 6.19
CA GLU A 48 -13.17 -1.21 6.96
C GLU A 48 -11.82 -1.17 7.69
N GLU A 49 -11.37 -2.31 8.23
CA GLU A 49 -10.05 -2.42 8.85
C GLU A 49 -8.91 -2.21 7.84
N VAL A 50 -9.01 -2.79 6.64
CA VAL A 50 -8.03 -2.61 5.55
C VAL A 50 -7.94 -1.14 5.15
N LYS A 51 -9.08 -0.46 5.00
CA LYS A 51 -9.12 0.98 4.69
C LYS A 51 -8.43 1.80 5.79
N LEU A 52 -8.71 1.51 7.06
CA LEU A 52 -8.10 2.19 8.20
C LEU A 52 -6.59 1.97 8.25
N ARG A 53 -6.15 0.72 8.19
CA ARG A 53 -4.72 0.36 8.26
C ARG A 53 -3.94 0.92 7.08
N SER A 54 -4.51 0.92 5.89
CA SER A 54 -3.91 1.54 4.70
C SER A 54 -3.67 3.04 4.90
N ARG A 55 -4.65 3.78 5.43
CA ARG A 55 -4.47 5.22 5.75
C ARG A 55 -3.41 5.45 6.81
N GLN A 56 -3.41 4.65 7.88
CA GLN A 56 -2.41 4.76 8.93
C GLN A 56 -1.00 4.43 8.41
N TYR A 57 -0.88 3.42 7.54
CA TYR A 57 0.39 3.06 6.92
C TYR A 57 0.92 4.16 6.02
N ALA A 58 0.07 4.73 5.14
CA ALA A 58 0.43 5.88 4.32
C ALA A 58 0.88 7.08 5.18
N LYS A 59 0.18 7.38 6.28
CA LYS A 59 0.59 8.43 7.23
C LYS A 59 1.97 8.14 7.84
N ARG A 60 2.24 6.89 8.24
CA ARG A 60 3.56 6.49 8.77
C ARG A 60 4.65 6.63 7.72
N GLN A 61 4.40 6.21 6.48
CA GLN A 61 5.35 6.37 5.37
C GLN A 61 5.69 7.84 5.14
N LEU A 62 4.67 8.71 5.06
CA LEU A 62 4.88 10.16 4.93
C LEU A 62 5.64 10.75 6.13
N THR A 63 5.32 10.32 7.35
CA THR A 63 6.01 10.78 8.56
C THR A 63 7.48 10.38 8.56
N TRP A 64 7.78 9.17 8.08
CA TRP A 64 9.15 8.67 7.97
C TRP A 64 9.93 9.43 6.89
N LEU A 65 9.35 9.58 5.69
CA LEU A 65 9.98 10.31 4.58
C LEU A 65 10.23 11.80 4.91
N ARG A 66 9.34 12.44 5.67
CA ARG A 66 9.52 13.84 6.10
C ARG A 66 10.70 14.06 7.04
N ARG A 67 11.26 13.01 7.65
CA ARG A 67 12.45 13.11 8.51
C ARG A 67 13.75 13.07 7.72
N ASP A 68 13.69 12.66 6.46
CA ASP A 68 14.85 12.59 5.58
C ASP A 68 14.97 13.91 4.79
N PRO A 69 16.01 14.72 5.04
CA PRO A 69 16.21 15.99 4.33
C PRO A 69 16.60 15.80 2.86
N GLY A 70 17.02 14.60 2.44
CA GLY A 70 17.34 14.28 1.05
C GLY A 70 16.09 14.01 0.19
N VAL A 71 14.91 13.91 0.79
CA VAL A 71 13.68 13.66 0.04
C VAL A 71 13.22 14.93 -0.66
N ARG A 72 13.21 14.90 -2.00
CA ARG A 72 12.60 15.92 -2.85
C ARG A 72 11.16 15.52 -3.18
N TRP A 73 10.20 16.38 -2.82
CA TRP A 73 8.77 16.08 -2.97
C TRP A 73 8.27 16.55 -4.33
N ILE A 74 7.58 15.66 -5.05
CA ILE A 74 6.81 16.01 -6.25
C ILE A 74 5.34 15.91 -5.87
N GLU A 75 4.69 17.06 -5.75
CA GLU A 75 3.27 17.12 -5.43
C GLU A 75 2.42 16.75 -6.65
N TRP A 76 1.38 15.96 -6.40
CA TRP A 76 0.52 15.43 -7.44
C TRP A 76 -0.87 16.05 -7.31
N GLU A 77 -1.36 16.68 -8.38
CA GLU A 77 -2.71 17.26 -8.39
C GLU A 77 -3.79 16.19 -8.59
N LYS A 78 -5.07 16.57 -8.48
CA LYS A 78 -6.19 15.65 -8.69
C LYS A 78 -6.12 14.94 -10.05
N ASN A 79 -5.66 15.64 -11.08
CA ASN A 79 -5.44 15.09 -12.41
C ASN A 79 -3.99 14.62 -12.54
N ARG A 80 -3.83 13.38 -12.99
CA ARG A 80 -2.50 12.78 -13.10
C ARG A 80 -1.79 13.23 -14.36
N ASP A 81 -0.66 13.89 -14.19
CA ASP A 81 0.22 14.33 -15.26
C ASP A 81 1.64 13.79 -15.06
N PHE A 82 1.90 12.65 -15.70
CA PHE A 82 3.22 12.01 -15.66
C PHE A 82 4.28 12.81 -16.41
N VAL A 83 3.89 13.58 -17.44
CA VAL A 83 4.84 14.40 -18.21
C VAL A 83 5.35 15.51 -17.32
N ARG A 84 4.45 16.18 -16.59
CA ARG A 84 4.83 17.21 -15.63
C ARG A 84 5.70 16.66 -14.50
N ALA A 85 5.36 15.50 -13.94
CA ALA A 85 6.16 14.88 -12.89
C ALA A 85 7.58 14.54 -13.37
N MET A 86 7.74 14.07 -14.62
CA MET A 86 9.03 13.78 -15.22
C MET A 86 9.86 15.05 -15.45
N GLN A 87 9.22 16.14 -15.89
CA GLN A 87 9.89 17.45 -16.02
C GLN A 87 10.43 17.92 -14.67
N ILE A 88 9.60 17.92 -13.62
CA ILE A 88 10.00 18.31 -12.26
C ILE A 88 11.15 17.44 -11.76
N SER A 89 11.09 16.12 -11.98
CA SER A 89 12.18 15.22 -11.61
C SER A 89 13.49 15.57 -12.31
N THR A 90 13.43 15.98 -13.58
CA THR A 90 14.63 16.36 -14.34
C THR A 90 15.20 17.68 -13.80
N GLU A 91 14.35 18.67 -13.54
CA GLU A 91 14.74 19.95 -12.93
C GLU A 91 15.46 19.74 -11.60
N ILE A 92 14.89 18.90 -10.71
CA ILE A 92 15.50 18.53 -9.42
C ILE A 92 16.90 17.92 -9.60
N LEU A 93 17.06 16.99 -10.55
CA LEU A 93 18.33 16.30 -10.76
C LEU A 93 19.40 17.21 -11.38
N SER A 94 19.01 18.13 -12.26
CA SER A 94 19.91 19.13 -12.83
C SER A 94 20.38 20.14 -11.78
N GLU A 95 19.52 20.57 -10.85
CA GLU A 95 19.92 21.43 -9.72
C GLU A 95 20.97 20.78 -8.82
N GLU A 96 20.94 19.44 -8.69
CA GLU A 96 21.89 18.67 -7.89
C GLU A 96 23.19 18.34 -8.65
N GLY A 97 23.33 18.79 -9.91
CA GLY A 97 24.53 18.58 -10.72
C GLY A 97 24.75 17.12 -11.13
N LEU A 98 23.69 16.32 -11.12
CA LEU A 98 23.72 14.90 -11.53
C LEU A 98 23.62 14.74 -13.07
N PHE A 99 23.42 15.84 -13.79
CA PHE A 99 23.37 15.95 -15.25
C PHE A 99 24.00 17.26 -15.72
#